data_AF-A0A4D6HSQ6-F1
#
_entry.id   AF-A0A4D6HSQ6-F1
#
_cell.length_a   1.000
_cell.length_b   1.000
_cell.length_c   1.000
_cell.angle_alpha   90.00
_cell.angle_beta   90.00
_cell.angle_gamma   90.00
#
_symmetry.space_group_name_H-M   'P 1'
#
loop_
_entity.id
_entity.type
_entity.pdbx_description
1 polymer ?
#
loop_
_entity_poly.entity_id
_entity_poly.type
_entity_poly.pdbx_seq_one_letter_code
_entity_poly.pdbx_strand_id
1 'polypeptide(L)'
;MKRLLLIVLVAAMLVLAGCVDGTGVGTDEPTVETDDSLENVDPNGAEDDTEANEDETDPEETDESEADEPNSGDGPDVDGELEIHHIDVGQADATLLIEPSGETMLIDSGDWRQGGTGVIEYLKDQDIDRIDHLVATHGHADHIGGHDVELLIVEDGDHLEFGDATVDVLNPPEGGSGSDLHYNSVSLSIEFGEFSYLITGNAEADAEQRMVDEHGERLEADAYQAGHHGSTTSSTTPFMDQVTPDVAIISSAYDSQYGHPHDEVLEDFANRGIETYWTAVHGDVILTTDGSDVELETEHEFSTDASDLLQEKPADDDDTQASLTHSVDVPAAPLVG
;
A
#
# COMPACT_ATOMS: atom_id res chain seq x y z
N MET A 1 -64.11 -7.14 -0.45
CA MET A 1 -64.83 -7.40 0.83
C MET A 1 -64.84 -8.90 1.10
N LYS A 2 -64.22 -9.35 2.20
CA LYS A 2 -64.37 -10.67 2.88
C LYS A 2 -63.82 -11.88 2.09
N ARG A 3 -63.00 -12.82 2.61
CA ARG A 3 -62.45 -13.23 3.92
C ARG A 3 -61.29 -14.20 3.59
N LEU A 4 -60.09 -14.03 4.13
CA LEU A 4 -59.56 -14.70 5.33
C LEU A 4 -59.32 -16.24 5.21
N LEU A 5 -58.04 -16.59 5.01
CA LEU A 5 -57.22 -17.59 5.72
C LEU A 5 -57.73 -19.03 5.93
N LEU A 6 -56.97 -20.02 5.42
CA LEU A 6 -56.66 -21.25 6.16
C LEU A 6 -55.32 -21.85 5.69
N ILE A 7 -54.37 -21.92 6.61
CA ILE A 7 -53.12 -22.71 6.56
C ILE A 7 -53.40 -24.05 7.25
N VAL A 8 -52.75 -25.14 6.81
CA VAL A 8 -52.21 -26.33 7.53
C VAL A 8 -52.14 -27.50 6.53
N LEU A 9 -50.96 -27.83 5.98
CA LEU A 9 -49.95 -28.81 6.44
C LEU A 9 -50.32 -30.28 6.13
N VAL A 10 -49.43 -31.00 5.42
CA VAL A 10 -48.91 -32.36 5.71
C VAL A 10 -48.32 -33.03 4.45
N ALA A 11 -46.99 -33.10 4.46
CA ALA A 11 -46.09 -34.23 4.21
C ALA A 11 -46.23 -35.19 3.00
N ALA A 12 -45.05 -35.39 2.41
CA ALA A 12 -44.48 -36.64 1.92
C ALA A 12 -45.00 -37.25 0.61
N MET A 13 -44.18 -37.15 -0.45
CA MET A 13 -43.98 -38.27 -1.36
C MET A 13 -42.53 -38.31 -1.86
N LEU A 14 -41.81 -39.28 -1.32
CA LEU A 14 -40.47 -39.72 -1.72
C LEU A 14 -40.65 -41.15 -2.23
N VAL A 15 -40.55 -41.36 -3.55
CA VAL A 15 -40.36 -42.67 -4.22
C VAL A 15 -39.61 -42.36 -5.53
N LEU A 16 -38.28 -42.47 -5.58
CA LEU A 16 -37.51 -43.68 -5.94
C LEU A 16 -37.83 -44.27 -7.32
N ALA A 17 -36.98 -43.93 -8.30
CA ALA A 17 -36.41 -44.80 -9.33
C ALA A 17 -35.23 -44.00 -9.92
N GLY A 18 -34.00 -44.47 -10.08
CA GLY A 18 -33.47 -45.83 -10.07
C GLY A 18 -32.31 -45.82 -11.08
N CYS A 19 -31.10 -46.04 -10.56
CA CYS A 19 -29.83 -46.47 -11.15
C CYS A 19 -29.64 -46.48 -12.68
N VAL A 20 -28.48 -45.97 -13.13
CA VAL A 20 -27.55 -46.76 -13.97
C VAL A 20 -26.10 -46.27 -13.81
N ASP A 21 -25.21 -47.24 -13.64
CA ASP A 21 -23.76 -47.18 -13.44
C ASP A 21 -22.94 -46.72 -14.66
N GLY A 22 -21.72 -46.23 -14.40
CA GLY A 22 -20.64 -46.27 -15.39
C GLY A 22 -19.41 -45.41 -15.07
N THR A 23 -18.44 -46.00 -14.35
CA THR A 23 -16.96 -45.88 -14.53
C THR A 23 -16.37 -44.46 -14.69
N GLY A 24 -15.60 -43.90 -13.76
CA GLY A 24 -14.29 -44.35 -13.30
C GLY A 24 -13.17 -43.67 -14.12
N VAL A 25 -12.20 -43.06 -13.42
CA VAL A 25 -10.96 -42.31 -13.85
C VAL A 25 -11.12 -40.83 -13.45
N GLY A 26 -10.24 -40.15 -12.74
CA GLY A 26 -8.91 -40.39 -12.17
C GLY A 26 -8.46 -39.01 -11.66
N THR A 27 -8.04 -38.90 -10.41
CA THR A 27 -7.55 -37.65 -9.80
C THR A 27 -6.09 -37.50 -10.17
N ASP A 28 -5.76 -36.53 -11.03
CA ASP A 28 -4.39 -36.11 -11.27
C ASP A 28 -4.25 -34.65 -10.81
N GLU A 29 -3.73 -34.51 -9.59
CA GLU A 29 -3.04 -33.31 -9.12
C GLU A 29 -1.66 -33.28 -9.79
N PRO A 30 -1.19 -32.15 -10.36
CA PRO A 30 0.18 -32.07 -10.82
C PRO A 30 1.11 -31.74 -9.63
N THR A 31 1.89 -32.73 -9.21
CA THR A 31 3.12 -32.54 -8.43
C THR A 31 4.18 -31.92 -9.33
N VAL A 32 4.66 -30.72 -9.00
CA VAL A 32 5.85 -30.13 -9.62
C VAL A 32 7.08 -30.73 -8.95
N GLU A 33 7.81 -31.54 -9.71
CA GLU A 33 9.12 -32.06 -9.35
C GLU A 33 10.16 -30.95 -9.57
N THR A 34 10.94 -30.66 -8.53
CA THR A 34 12.13 -29.80 -8.58
C THR A 34 13.27 -30.53 -9.30
N ASP A 35 13.72 -30.02 -10.44
CA ASP A 35 14.99 -30.41 -11.06
C ASP A 35 16.08 -29.42 -10.61
N ASP A 36 16.88 -29.91 -9.69
CA ASP A 36 18.09 -29.29 -9.17
C ASP A 36 19.27 -29.89 -9.95
N SER A 37 19.81 -29.13 -10.92
CA SER A 37 21.04 -29.51 -11.63
C SER A 37 21.91 -28.29 -11.97
N LEU A 38 22.64 -27.85 -10.94
CA LEU A 38 23.83 -27.00 -11.07
C LEU A 38 24.97 -27.78 -11.74
N GLU A 39 25.33 -27.44 -12.97
CA GLU A 39 26.58 -27.87 -13.60
C GLU A 39 27.66 -26.79 -13.47
N ASN A 40 28.71 -27.16 -12.72
CA ASN A 40 29.96 -26.43 -12.55
C ASN A 40 30.77 -26.38 -13.86
N VAL A 41 31.23 -25.19 -14.26
CA VAL A 41 32.31 -25.06 -15.25
C VAL A 41 33.30 -23.97 -14.84
N ASP A 42 34.48 -24.40 -14.39
CA ASP A 42 35.79 -23.75 -14.52
C ASP A 42 36.83 -24.91 -14.46
N PRO A 43 38.02 -24.94 -15.14
CA PRO A 43 39.03 -23.89 -15.10
C PRO A 43 39.92 -23.61 -16.34
N ASN A 44 40.47 -22.39 -16.33
CA ASN A 44 41.84 -21.97 -16.69
C ASN A 44 42.32 -21.79 -18.15
N GLY A 45 43.04 -20.67 -18.34
CA GLY A 45 43.98 -20.39 -19.43
C GLY A 45 44.24 -18.88 -19.60
N ALA A 46 44.92 -18.17 -18.70
CA ALA A 46 46.38 -18.06 -18.50
C ALA A 46 47.06 -16.91 -19.30
N GLU A 47 47.80 -16.06 -18.55
CA GLU A 47 49.02 -15.28 -18.91
C GLU A 47 48.84 -14.06 -19.84
N ASP A 48 49.53 -12.92 -19.76
CA ASP A 48 50.52 -12.28 -18.87
C ASP A 48 50.76 -10.85 -19.43
N ASP A 49 51.55 -10.05 -18.69
CA ASP A 49 52.35 -8.89 -19.10
C ASP A 49 51.78 -7.47 -18.96
N THR A 50 52.16 -6.90 -17.82
CA THR A 50 52.53 -5.50 -17.55
C THR A 50 53.28 -4.81 -18.69
N GLU A 51 53.13 -3.48 -18.80
CA GLU A 51 54.25 -2.52 -18.80
C GLU A 51 53.74 -1.09 -18.55
N ALA A 52 54.53 -0.37 -17.76
CA ALA A 52 54.31 1.00 -17.31
C ALA A 52 54.57 2.02 -18.42
N ASN A 53 53.96 3.19 -18.29
CA ASN A 53 54.50 4.40 -18.91
C ASN A 53 54.28 5.59 -17.98
N GLU A 54 55.39 6.10 -17.44
CA GLU A 54 55.52 7.37 -16.75
C GLU A 54 56.03 8.41 -17.77
N ASP A 55 55.35 9.55 -17.89
CA ASP A 55 55.79 10.84 -18.45
C ASP A 55 54.51 11.72 -18.52
N GLU A 56 54.43 13.01 -18.20
CA GLU A 56 55.33 14.06 -17.75
C GLU A 56 54.43 15.27 -17.39
N THR A 57 55.04 16.27 -16.76
CA THR A 57 54.71 17.72 -16.81
C THR A 57 53.62 18.31 -15.90
N ASP A 58 54.13 19.02 -14.90
CA ASP A 58 53.60 20.25 -14.29
C ASP A 58 53.57 21.41 -15.31
N PRO A 59 52.55 22.28 -15.28
CA PRO A 59 52.87 23.67 -14.97
C PRO A 59 51.89 24.39 -14.03
N GLU A 60 52.50 25.29 -13.25
CA GLU A 60 51.97 26.30 -12.34
C GLU A 60 50.81 27.19 -12.85
N GLU A 61 49.89 27.46 -11.89
CA GLU A 61 49.24 28.74 -11.53
C GLU A 61 48.30 29.45 -12.55
N THR A 62 47.02 29.61 -12.17
CA THR A 62 46.22 30.87 -12.19
C THR A 62 44.86 30.56 -11.52
N ASP A 63 44.55 31.18 -10.39
CA ASP A 63 43.82 32.45 -10.23
C ASP A 63 42.28 32.27 -10.25
N GLU A 64 41.71 32.42 -9.05
CA GLU A 64 40.36 32.84 -8.67
C GLU A 64 39.14 32.42 -9.51
N SER A 65 38.31 31.55 -8.91
CA SER A 65 36.89 31.88 -8.68
C SER A 65 36.34 30.98 -7.58
N GLU A 66 35.81 31.58 -6.51
CA GLU A 66 34.85 30.90 -5.63
C GLU A 66 33.70 30.44 -6.52
N ALA A 67 33.58 29.12 -6.69
CA ALA A 67 32.40 28.52 -7.29
C ALA A 67 31.32 28.56 -6.21
N ASP A 68 30.31 29.41 -6.45
CA ASP A 68 28.99 29.24 -5.88
C ASP A 68 28.53 27.81 -6.20
N GLU A 69 28.41 26.99 -5.16
CA GLU A 69 27.59 25.78 -5.18
C GLU A 69 26.14 26.22 -5.39
N PRO A 70 25.41 25.77 -6.44
CA PRO A 70 23.96 25.80 -6.37
C PRO A 70 23.53 24.54 -5.62
N ASN A 71 23.46 24.63 -4.29
CA ASN A 71 22.51 23.81 -3.55
C ASN A 71 21.16 24.54 -3.60
N SER A 72 20.37 24.24 -4.63
CA SER A 72 18.97 24.63 -4.69
C SER A 72 18.15 23.35 -4.76
N GLY A 73 17.94 22.76 -3.58
CA GLY A 73 16.74 21.98 -3.30
C GLY A 73 15.60 22.96 -3.12
N ASP A 74 15.12 23.54 -4.22
CA ASP A 74 13.84 24.22 -4.26
C ASP A 74 12.94 23.30 -5.08
N GLY A 75 12.18 22.44 -4.39
CA GLY A 75 11.02 21.78 -4.98
C GLY A 75 10.05 22.82 -5.56
N PRO A 76 9.03 22.41 -6.34
CA PRO A 76 8.00 23.33 -6.80
C PRO A 76 7.40 24.12 -5.63
N ASP A 77 7.27 25.45 -5.77
CA ASP A 77 6.57 26.29 -4.79
C ASP A 77 5.10 25.83 -4.70
N VAL A 78 4.69 25.30 -3.54
CA VAL A 78 3.29 24.94 -3.22
C VAL A 78 2.70 25.92 -2.19
N ASP A 79 1.38 26.11 -2.20
CA ASP A 79 0.67 27.04 -1.30
C ASP A 79 -0.43 26.34 -0.49
N GLY A 80 -0.24 26.25 0.82
CA GLY A 80 -1.16 25.58 1.75
C GLY A 80 -0.66 24.22 2.19
N GLU A 81 -1.56 23.39 2.71
CA GLU A 81 -1.24 22.06 3.23
C GLU A 81 -1.97 20.96 2.44
N LEU A 82 -1.24 19.90 2.08
CA LEU A 82 -1.80 18.63 1.59
C LEU A 82 -2.09 17.75 2.81
N GLU A 83 -3.30 17.20 2.88
CA GLU A 83 -3.70 16.22 3.89
C GLU A 83 -3.83 14.81 3.26
N ILE A 84 -3.27 13.79 3.91
CA ILE A 84 -3.35 12.38 3.51
C ILE A 84 -3.92 11.58 4.69
N HIS A 85 -5.15 11.10 4.53
CA HIS A 85 -5.90 10.39 5.57
C HIS A 85 -5.94 8.90 5.23
N HIS A 86 -5.28 8.09 6.05
CA HIS A 86 -5.51 6.65 6.09
C HIS A 86 -6.67 6.35 7.02
N ILE A 87 -7.78 5.89 6.46
CA ILE A 87 -9.01 5.62 7.19
C ILE A 87 -8.97 4.19 7.72
N ASP A 88 -9.20 3.98 9.02
CA ASP A 88 -9.30 2.63 9.58
C ASP A 88 -10.59 1.94 9.11
N VAL A 89 -10.45 1.14 8.05
CA VAL A 89 -11.52 0.32 7.46
C VAL A 89 -11.35 -1.18 7.74
N GLY A 90 -10.43 -1.53 8.66
CA GLY A 90 -10.07 -2.91 8.99
C GLY A 90 -9.19 -3.57 7.94
N GLN A 91 -9.53 -4.78 7.50
CA GLN A 91 -8.74 -5.53 6.51
C GLN A 91 -9.13 -5.09 5.09
N ALA A 92 -8.77 -3.85 4.76
CA ALA A 92 -8.97 -3.19 3.49
C ALA A 92 -8.16 -1.88 3.48
N ASP A 93 -8.12 -1.19 2.33
CA ASP A 93 -7.51 0.13 2.20
C ASP A 93 -8.54 1.20 1.86
N ALA A 94 -8.35 2.40 2.41
CA ALA A 94 -9.03 3.62 2.03
C ALA A 94 -8.17 4.82 2.42
N THR A 95 -7.65 5.53 1.42
CA THR A 95 -6.79 6.69 1.60
C THR A 95 -7.40 7.90 0.92
N LEU A 96 -7.69 8.95 1.67
CA LEU A 96 -8.24 10.21 1.16
C LEU A 96 -7.14 11.27 1.14
N LEU A 97 -6.97 11.92 0.00
CA LEU A 97 -6.12 13.10 -0.15
C LEU A 97 -7.00 14.35 -0.30
N ILE A 98 -6.60 15.41 0.38
CA ILE A 98 -7.23 16.73 0.31
C ILE A 98 -6.15 17.76 0.01
N GLU A 99 -6.25 18.39 -1.16
CA GLU A 99 -5.32 19.43 -1.61
C GLU A 99 -5.75 20.81 -1.08
N PRO A 100 -4.84 21.79 -0.92
CA PRO A 100 -5.16 23.13 -0.40
C PRO A 100 -6.37 23.85 -1.02
N SER A 101 -6.64 23.63 -2.31
CA SER A 101 -7.78 24.19 -3.05
C SER A 101 -9.12 23.53 -2.68
N GLY A 102 -9.08 22.41 -1.95
CA GLY A 102 -10.21 21.55 -1.60
C GLY A 102 -10.51 20.47 -2.65
N GLU A 103 -9.64 20.27 -3.64
CA GLU A 103 -9.73 19.14 -4.56
C GLU A 103 -9.42 17.83 -3.80
N THR A 104 -10.19 16.77 -4.09
CA THR A 104 -10.12 15.51 -3.32
C THR A 104 -9.85 14.30 -4.19
N MET A 105 -8.99 13.39 -3.70
CA MET A 105 -8.75 12.08 -4.30
C MET A 105 -8.97 11.00 -3.26
N LEU A 106 -9.85 10.04 -3.54
CA LEU A 106 -10.01 8.83 -2.73
C LEU A 106 -9.35 7.66 -3.45
N ILE A 107 -8.38 7.02 -2.80
CA ILE A 107 -7.67 5.83 -3.27
C ILE A 107 -8.16 4.64 -2.44
N ASP A 108 -8.79 3.69 -3.12
CA ASP A 108 -9.55 2.59 -2.52
C ASP A 108 -10.67 3.05 -1.57
N SER A 109 -11.58 2.14 -1.20
CA SER A 109 -12.83 2.52 -0.52
C SER A 109 -13.33 1.54 0.53
N GLY A 110 -12.43 0.69 1.04
CA GLY A 110 -12.72 -0.29 2.07
C GLY A 110 -13.50 -1.53 1.57
N ASP A 111 -13.81 -2.45 2.50
CA ASP A 111 -14.51 -3.71 2.18
C ASP A 111 -15.96 -3.46 1.70
N TRP A 112 -16.26 -3.94 0.49
CA TRP A 112 -17.60 -3.91 -0.13
C TRP A 112 -18.73 -4.45 0.78
N ARG A 113 -18.45 -5.39 1.69
CA ARG A 113 -19.45 -5.99 2.61
C ARG A 113 -20.01 -4.97 3.58
N GLN A 114 -19.24 -3.94 3.91
CA GLN A 114 -19.65 -2.84 4.77
C GLN A 114 -20.44 -1.78 4.00
N GLY A 115 -20.52 -1.91 2.66
CA GLY A 115 -21.20 -0.97 1.78
C GLY A 115 -20.60 0.43 1.81
N GLY A 116 -19.32 0.56 2.18
CA GLY A 116 -18.62 1.84 2.33
C GLY A 116 -19.10 2.70 3.49
N THR A 117 -19.84 2.15 4.47
CA THR A 117 -20.46 2.96 5.53
C THR A 117 -19.44 3.73 6.35
N GLY A 118 -18.32 3.10 6.74
CA GLY A 118 -17.23 3.76 7.49
C GLY A 118 -16.63 4.92 6.71
N VAL A 119 -16.19 4.69 5.48
CA VAL A 119 -15.67 5.75 4.58
C VAL A 119 -16.68 6.87 4.36
N ILE A 120 -17.95 6.55 4.13
CA ILE A 120 -19.02 7.55 3.93
C ILE A 120 -19.29 8.37 5.21
N GLU A 121 -19.18 7.77 6.39
CA GLU A 121 -19.29 8.48 7.67
C GLU A 121 -18.08 9.40 7.88
N TYR A 122 -16.87 8.88 7.66
CA TYR A 122 -15.63 9.65 7.72
C TYR A 122 -15.66 10.88 6.80
N LEU A 123 -15.98 10.70 5.51
CA LEU A 123 -16.07 11.80 4.55
C LEU A 123 -17.06 12.89 4.99
N LYS A 124 -18.18 12.51 5.62
CA LYS A 124 -19.14 13.50 6.14
C LYS A 124 -18.61 14.24 7.36
N ASP A 125 -17.85 13.56 8.21
CA ASP A 125 -17.24 14.18 9.39
C ASP A 125 -16.11 15.14 8.99
N GLN A 126 -15.48 14.92 7.82
CA GLN A 126 -14.57 15.87 7.16
C GLN A 126 -15.29 16.94 6.32
N ASP A 127 -16.61 17.06 6.39
CA ASP A 127 -17.43 17.98 5.59
C ASP A 127 -17.28 17.82 4.05
N ILE A 128 -16.90 16.62 3.58
CA ILE A 128 -16.74 16.28 2.15
C ILE A 128 -18.06 15.72 1.59
N ASP A 129 -18.71 16.49 0.71
CA ASP A 129 -19.92 16.07 0.01
C ASP A 129 -19.68 15.61 -1.45
N ARG A 130 -18.45 15.74 -1.94
CA ARG A 130 -18.02 15.35 -3.29
C ARG A 130 -16.57 14.86 -3.28
N ILE A 131 -16.31 13.78 -4.03
CA ILE A 131 -14.98 13.32 -4.40
C ILE A 131 -14.70 13.77 -5.84
N ASP A 132 -13.54 14.35 -6.11
CA ASP A 132 -13.14 14.76 -7.47
C ASP A 132 -12.52 13.59 -8.25
N HIS A 133 -11.66 12.81 -7.61
CA HIS A 133 -11.00 11.64 -8.20
C HIS A 133 -11.20 10.39 -7.33
N LEU A 134 -11.54 9.27 -7.97
CA LEU A 134 -11.63 7.97 -7.32
C LEU A 134 -10.68 7.00 -8.02
N VAL A 135 -9.66 6.56 -7.30
CA VAL A 135 -8.69 5.56 -7.76
C VAL A 135 -9.02 4.24 -7.08
N ALA A 136 -9.16 3.17 -7.87
CA ALA A 136 -9.25 1.81 -7.33
C ALA A 136 -8.00 1.05 -7.76
N THR A 137 -7.19 0.64 -6.79
CA THR A 137 -5.86 0.09 -7.07
C THR A 137 -5.94 -1.23 -7.82
N HIS A 138 -6.87 -2.12 -7.45
CA HIS A 138 -7.11 -3.36 -8.18
C HIS A 138 -8.49 -3.95 -7.88
N GLY A 139 -8.89 -4.94 -8.68
CA GLY A 139 -10.23 -5.54 -8.65
C GLY A 139 -10.51 -6.50 -7.48
N HIS A 140 -9.74 -6.47 -6.39
CA HIS A 140 -10.09 -7.22 -5.18
C HIS A 140 -11.18 -6.52 -4.40
N ALA A 141 -11.98 -7.31 -3.68
CA ALA A 141 -13.25 -6.87 -3.14
C ALA A 141 -13.08 -5.86 -1.98
N ASP A 142 -11.91 -5.90 -1.34
CA ASP A 142 -11.39 -5.05 -0.27
C ASP A 142 -10.75 -3.73 -0.75
N HIS A 143 -10.70 -3.50 -2.06
CA HIS A 143 -10.22 -2.24 -2.69
C HIS A 143 -11.33 -1.62 -3.56
N ILE A 144 -11.88 -2.52 -4.36
CA ILE A 144 -13.13 -2.62 -5.14
C ILE A 144 -14.48 -2.11 -4.67
N GLY A 145 -14.64 -1.32 -3.61
CA GLY A 145 -15.99 -0.95 -3.13
C GLY A 145 -16.96 -0.65 -4.29
N GLY A 146 -18.23 -1.07 -4.19
CA GLY A 146 -19.13 -1.13 -5.36
C GLY A 146 -19.48 0.23 -5.98
N HIS A 147 -18.68 0.72 -6.93
CA HIS A 147 -18.86 2.03 -7.56
C HIS A 147 -19.66 1.99 -8.87
N ASP A 148 -20.50 3.00 -9.11
CA ASP A 148 -21.22 3.26 -10.38
C ASP A 148 -20.67 4.57 -11.00
N VAL A 149 -19.37 4.58 -11.30
CA VAL A 149 -18.65 5.75 -11.87
C VAL A 149 -17.79 5.32 -13.07
N GLU A 150 -17.40 6.30 -13.89
CA GLU A 150 -16.44 6.09 -14.98
C GLU A 150 -15.06 5.86 -14.38
N LEU A 151 -14.46 4.69 -14.65
CA LEU A 151 -13.12 4.34 -14.21
C LEU A 151 -12.10 4.80 -15.25
N LEU A 152 -11.13 5.61 -14.83
CA LEU A 152 -9.91 5.84 -15.60
C LEU A 152 -9.02 4.60 -15.45
N ILE A 153 -8.64 4.00 -16.58
CA ILE A 153 -7.66 2.92 -16.61
C ILE A 153 -6.31 3.60 -16.80
N VAL A 154 -5.43 3.44 -15.82
CA VAL A 154 -4.09 4.01 -15.84
C VAL A 154 -3.05 2.92 -16.11
N GLU A 155 -1.91 3.32 -16.68
CA GLU A 155 -0.72 2.51 -16.84
C GLU A 155 0.53 3.31 -16.50
N ASP A 156 1.64 2.60 -16.30
CA ASP A 156 2.95 3.17 -15.98
C ASP A 156 3.32 4.29 -16.96
N GLY A 157 3.69 5.44 -16.42
CA GLY A 157 4.01 6.66 -17.18
C GLY A 157 2.83 7.61 -17.38
N ASP A 158 1.61 7.24 -16.98
CA ASP A 158 0.51 8.19 -16.88
C ASP A 158 0.74 9.20 -15.75
N HIS A 159 0.25 10.43 -15.96
CA HIS A 159 0.33 11.53 -15.01
C HIS A 159 -1.07 12.10 -14.76
N LEU A 160 -1.46 12.22 -13.49
CA LEU A 160 -2.76 12.75 -13.07
C LEU A 160 -2.57 14.16 -12.50
N GLU A 161 -3.34 15.12 -13.02
CA GLU A 161 -3.39 16.48 -12.46
C GLU A 161 -4.21 16.46 -11.16
N PHE A 162 -3.63 16.90 -10.04
CA PHE A 162 -4.29 16.99 -8.74
C PHE A 162 -3.81 18.24 -7.98
N GLY A 163 -4.47 19.39 -8.21
CA GLY A 163 -4.03 20.69 -7.68
C GLY A 163 -2.55 20.99 -7.95
N ASP A 164 -1.82 21.40 -6.91
CA ASP A 164 -0.38 21.63 -6.97
C ASP A 164 0.47 20.35 -6.77
N ALA A 165 -0.17 19.21 -6.47
CA ALA A 165 0.51 17.91 -6.36
C ALA A 165 0.69 17.24 -7.73
N THR A 166 1.83 16.57 -7.89
CA THR A 166 2.14 15.71 -9.03
C THR A 166 1.82 14.28 -8.66
N VAL A 167 0.97 13.59 -9.45
CA VAL A 167 0.63 12.18 -9.22
C VAL A 167 1.05 11.37 -10.44
N ASP A 168 2.13 10.61 -10.29
CA ASP A 168 2.69 9.74 -11.32
C ASP A 168 2.27 8.27 -11.09
N VAL A 169 1.84 7.60 -12.15
CA VAL A 169 1.48 6.18 -12.12
C VAL A 169 2.72 5.34 -12.44
N LEU A 170 3.08 4.43 -11.53
CA LEU A 170 4.26 3.55 -11.67
C LEU A 170 3.91 2.09 -11.98
N ASN A 171 2.67 1.69 -11.77
CA ASN A 171 2.11 0.36 -12.04
C ASN A 171 0.61 0.49 -12.28
N PRO A 172 -0.05 -0.33 -13.13
CA PRO A 172 0.44 -1.50 -13.90
C PRO A 172 1.35 -1.14 -15.08
N PRO A 173 2.16 -2.06 -15.65
CA PRO A 173 3.04 -1.72 -16.77
C PRO A 173 2.29 -1.40 -18.08
N GLU A 174 2.89 -0.53 -18.90
CA GLU A 174 2.35 -0.13 -20.21
C GLU A 174 2.11 -1.35 -21.13
N GLY A 175 1.00 -1.32 -21.88
CA GLY A 175 0.79 -2.25 -22.99
C GLY A 175 0.18 -3.60 -22.61
N GLY A 176 -0.29 -3.72 -21.37
CA GLY A 176 -1.08 -4.85 -20.88
C GLY A 176 -0.23 -6.00 -20.34
N SER A 177 -0.60 -6.45 -19.14
CA SER A 177 0.26 -7.16 -18.20
C SER A 177 -0.38 -8.46 -17.66
N GLY A 178 -1.42 -8.95 -18.33
CA GLY A 178 -2.17 -10.13 -17.91
C GLY A 178 -3.38 -9.80 -17.04
N SER A 179 -3.75 -10.71 -16.14
CA SER A 179 -4.94 -10.59 -15.29
C SER A 179 -4.66 -10.83 -13.82
N ASP A 180 -3.39 -10.89 -13.43
CA ASP A 180 -3.01 -10.96 -12.02
C ASP A 180 -3.34 -9.62 -11.37
N LEU A 181 -4.15 -9.64 -10.31
CA LEU A 181 -4.66 -8.40 -9.72
C LEU A 181 -3.62 -7.73 -8.83
N HIS A 182 -2.76 -8.50 -8.16
CA HIS A 182 -1.72 -7.99 -7.29
C HIS A 182 -0.60 -7.35 -8.12
N TYR A 183 -0.15 -8.06 -9.16
CA TYR A 183 0.83 -7.54 -10.11
C TYR A 183 0.39 -6.23 -10.77
N ASN A 184 -0.93 -6.03 -10.91
CA ASN A 184 -1.53 -4.88 -11.58
C ASN A 184 -2.14 -3.85 -10.62
N SER A 185 -1.77 -3.90 -9.34
CA SER A 185 -2.16 -2.86 -8.38
C SER A 185 -1.69 -1.50 -8.86
N VAL A 186 -2.56 -0.48 -8.89
CA VAL A 186 -2.13 0.87 -9.21
C VAL A 186 -1.18 1.35 -8.12
N SER A 187 0.06 1.63 -8.50
CA SER A 187 1.05 2.26 -7.63
C SER A 187 1.20 3.72 -8.05
N LEU A 188 1.12 4.63 -7.09
CA LEU A 188 1.21 6.08 -7.32
C LEU A 188 2.37 6.66 -6.51
N SER A 189 3.20 7.45 -7.18
CA SER A 189 4.10 8.41 -6.53
C SER A 189 3.42 9.77 -6.52
N ILE A 190 3.36 10.39 -5.35
CA ILE A 190 2.68 11.66 -5.10
C ILE A 190 3.71 12.64 -4.56
N GLU A 191 3.97 13.71 -5.29
CA GLU A 191 4.92 14.75 -4.91
C GLU A 191 4.16 16.07 -4.66
N PHE A 192 4.45 16.73 -3.54
CA PHE A 192 3.92 18.04 -3.17
C PHE A 192 5.05 18.86 -2.53
N GLY A 193 5.53 19.87 -3.25
CA GLY A 193 6.76 20.56 -2.85
C GLY A 193 7.97 19.63 -2.91
N GLU A 194 8.72 19.53 -1.82
CA GLU A 194 9.80 18.58 -1.61
C GLU A 194 9.32 17.24 -1.00
N PHE A 195 8.09 17.19 -0.48
CA PHE A 195 7.51 15.98 0.12
C PHE A 195 7.06 14.98 -0.95
N SER A 196 7.32 13.71 -0.67
CA SER A 196 7.02 12.57 -1.54
C SER A 196 6.32 11.44 -0.77
N TYR A 197 5.27 10.88 -1.37
CA TYR A 197 4.47 9.81 -0.79
C TYR A 197 4.23 8.70 -1.81
N LEU A 198 4.46 7.45 -1.41
CA LEU A 198 4.31 6.28 -2.26
C LEU A 198 3.21 5.35 -1.74
N ILE A 199 2.30 4.99 -2.63
CA ILE A 199 1.28 3.96 -2.41
C ILE A 199 1.41 2.86 -3.46
N THR A 200 1.29 1.60 -3.05
CA THR A 200 1.51 0.44 -3.93
C THR A 200 0.32 -0.51 -4.02
N GLY A 201 -0.74 -0.26 -3.26
CA GLY A 201 -1.85 -1.19 -3.12
C GLY A 201 -1.34 -2.55 -2.67
N ASN A 202 -1.70 -3.61 -3.40
CA ASN A 202 -1.24 -4.97 -3.11
C ASN A 202 -0.18 -5.47 -4.10
N ALA A 203 0.69 -4.59 -4.61
CA ALA A 203 1.83 -5.00 -5.42
C ALA A 203 2.70 -5.99 -4.65
N GLU A 204 3.00 -7.14 -5.26
CA GLU A 204 3.85 -8.18 -4.68
C GLU A 204 5.27 -8.12 -5.29
N ALA A 205 6.16 -8.98 -4.78
CA ALA A 205 7.59 -9.01 -5.09
C ALA A 205 7.96 -8.90 -6.59
N ASP A 206 7.16 -9.46 -7.50
CA ASP A 206 7.43 -9.41 -8.93
C ASP A 206 7.10 -8.04 -9.56
N ALA A 207 6.01 -7.39 -9.13
CA ALA A 207 5.71 -6.01 -9.49
C ALA A 207 6.70 -5.03 -8.85
N GLU A 208 7.06 -5.25 -7.58
CA GLU A 208 8.07 -4.46 -6.88
C GLU A 208 9.43 -4.53 -7.58
N GLN A 209 9.89 -5.74 -7.93
CA GLN A 209 11.16 -5.89 -8.64
C GLN A 209 11.14 -5.19 -10.00
N ARG A 210 10.02 -5.23 -10.73
CA ARG A 210 9.88 -4.48 -11.99
C ARG A 210 9.98 -2.98 -11.72
N MET A 211 9.25 -2.46 -10.73
CA MET A 211 9.30 -1.04 -10.39
C MET A 211 10.73 -0.61 -10.01
N VAL A 212 11.46 -1.43 -9.26
CA VAL A 212 12.89 -1.19 -8.95
C VAL A 212 13.72 -1.11 -10.22
N ASP A 213 13.56 -2.08 -11.13
CA ASP A 213 14.35 -2.16 -12.37
C ASP A 213 14.08 -0.99 -13.33
N GLU A 214 12.85 -0.46 -13.32
CA GLU A 214 12.39 0.56 -14.28
C GLU A 214 12.46 1.99 -13.73
N HIS A 215 12.17 2.19 -12.44
CA HIS A 215 12.01 3.51 -11.82
C HIS A 215 13.18 3.91 -10.93
N GLY A 216 13.90 2.96 -10.33
CA GLY A 216 15.11 3.23 -9.57
C GLY A 216 14.90 4.25 -8.44
N GLU A 217 15.62 5.38 -8.49
CA GLU A 217 15.55 6.49 -7.52
C GLU A 217 14.17 7.20 -7.53
N ARG A 218 13.36 7.05 -8.58
CA ARG A 218 11.98 7.61 -8.61
C ARG A 218 11.03 6.92 -7.61
N LEU A 219 11.48 5.86 -6.94
CA LEU A 219 10.74 5.20 -5.87
C LEU A 219 11.02 5.79 -4.49
N GLU A 220 12.04 6.65 -4.35
CA GLU A 220 12.31 7.35 -3.09
C GLU A 220 11.05 8.09 -2.64
N ALA A 221 10.69 7.94 -1.37
CA ALA A 221 9.52 8.57 -0.77
C ALA A 221 9.77 8.89 0.69
N ASP A 222 9.25 10.01 1.20
CA ASP A 222 9.32 10.37 2.62
C ASP A 222 8.36 9.52 3.46
N ALA A 223 7.18 9.23 2.89
CA ALA A 223 6.15 8.39 3.51
C ALA A 223 5.64 7.29 2.56
N TYR A 224 5.34 6.12 3.12
CA TYR A 224 4.98 4.93 2.36
C TYR A 224 3.73 4.25 2.93
N GLN A 225 2.73 3.97 2.08
CA GLN A 225 1.67 3.01 2.40
C GLN A 225 2.19 1.59 2.17
N ALA A 226 2.33 0.83 3.26
CA ALA A 226 2.89 -0.50 3.22
C ALA A 226 2.06 -1.44 2.34
N GLY A 227 2.73 -2.02 1.34
CA GLY A 227 2.11 -2.87 0.35
C GLY A 227 1.41 -4.07 0.98
N HIS A 228 0.24 -4.41 0.43
CA HIS A 228 -0.52 -5.60 0.78
C HIS A 228 -0.75 -5.74 2.30
N HIS A 229 -1.07 -4.62 2.95
CA HIS A 229 -1.40 -4.53 4.37
C HIS A 229 -0.25 -4.94 5.32
N GLY A 230 1.00 -4.87 4.87
CA GLY A 230 2.16 -5.39 5.60
C GLY A 230 2.33 -6.91 5.44
N SER A 231 2.05 -7.44 4.25
CA SER A 231 2.33 -8.83 3.89
C SER A 231 3.84 -9.04 3.66
N THR A 232 4.36 -10.24 3.96
CA THR A 232 5.72 -10.66 3.55
C THR A 232 5.87 -10.88 2.04
N THR A 233 4.77 -10.83 1.28
CA THR A 233 4.78 -10.85 -0.19
C THR A 233 5.18 -9.51 -0.82
N SER A 234 5.21 -8.45 -0.02
CA SER A 234 5.45 -7.06 -0.41
C SER A 234 6.50 -6.44 0.51
N SER A 235 6.86 -5.20 0.25
CA SER A 235 7.93 -4.46 0.91
C SER A 235 9.24 -5.26 0.91
N THR A 236 9.58 -5.86 -0.23
CA THR A 236 10.78 -6.68 -0.37
C THR A 236 12.05 -5.86 -0.12
N THR A 237 13.13 -6.51 0.32
CA THR A 237 14.40 -5.82 0.60
C THR A 237 14.89 -4.96 -0.58
N PRO A 238 14.94 -5.43 -1.84
CA PRO A 238 15.38 -4.60 -2.96
C PRO A 238 14.48 -3.37 -3.20
N PHE A 239 13.18 -3.49 -2.91
CA PHE A 239 12.23 -2.40 -3.04
C PHE A 239 12.41 -1.37 -1.94
N MET A 240 12.45 -1.80 -0.68
CA MET A 240 12.61 -0.90 0.46
C MET A 240 14.02 -0.25 0.51
N ASP A 241 15.01 -0.86 -0.14
CA ASP A 241 16.34 -0.25 -0.33
C ASP A 241 16.32 0.93 -1.32
N GLN A 242 15.28 1.03 -2.16
CA GLN A 242 15.05 2.15 -3.07
C GLN A 242 14.04 3.17 -2.54
N VAL A 243 13.01 2.74 -1.78
CA VAL A 243 11.99 3.67 -1.27
C VAL A 243 12.50 4.49 -0.09
N THR A 244 13.23 3.86 0.83
CA THR A 244 13.86 4.50 2.01
C THR A 244 13.00 5.53 2.76
N PRO A 245 11.74 5.20 3.16
CA PRO A 245 10.86 6.16 3.80
C PRO A 245 11.22 6.39 5.26
N ASP A 246 10.91 7.57 5.78
CA ASP A 246 11.00 7.86 7.22
C ASP A 246 9.79 7.28 7.96
N VAL A 247 8.62 7.26 7.30
CA VAL A 247 7.35 6.78 7.87
C VAL A 247 6.71 5.71 6.98
N ALA A 248 6.19 4.65 7.59
CA ALA A 248 5.33 3.66 6.93
C ALA A 248 3.97 3.53 7.62
N ILE A 249 2.90 3.52 6.83
CA ILE A 249 1.53 3.31 7.30
C ILE A 249 1.02 1.95 6.82
N ILE A 250 0.63 1.10 7.76
CA ILE A 250 0.07 -0.22 7.53
C ILE A 250 -1.43 -0.15 7.81
N SER A 251 -2.22 -0.32 6.75
CA SER A 251 -3.68 -0.44 6.83
C SER A 251 -4.06 -1.92 6.90
N SER A 252 -4.52 -2.38 8.07
CA SER A 252 -4.96 -3.77 8.26
C SER A 252 -5.80 -3.94 9.53
N ALA A 253 -6.61 -5.00 9.61
CA ALA A 253 -7.43 -5.26 10.80
C ALA A 253 -6.59 -5.76 11.98
N TYR A 254 -7.02 -5.40 13.19
CA TYR A 254 -6.43 -5.92 14.44
C TYR A 254 -6.37 -7.45 14.46
N ASP A 255 -7.46 -8.11 14.07
CA ASP A 255 -7.63 -9.56 14.01
C ASP A 255 -7.54 -10.10 12.58
N SER A 256 -6.59 -9.57 11.80
CA SER A 256 -6.38 -10.00 10.41
C SER A 256 -6.27 -11.53 10.31
N GLN A 257 -7.18 -12.14 9.53
CA GLN A 257 -7.16 -13.58 9.27
C GLN A 257 -5.92 -14.06 8.50
N TYR A 258 -5.13 -13.12 7.97
CA TYR A 258 -3.89 -13.37 7.24
C TYR A 258 -2.63 -13.18 8.11
N GLY A 259 -2.79 -12.75 9.37
CA GLY A 259 -1.68 -12.43 10.25
C GLY A 259 -1.05 -11.06 10.00
N HIS A 260 -1.70 -10.20 9.21
CA HIS A 260 -1.22 -8.86 8.87
C HIS A 260 -1.28 -7.87 10.05
N PRO A 261 -0.32 -6.92 10.15
CA PRO A 261 0.96 -6.95 9.43
C PRO A 261 1.82 -8.11 9.91
N HIS A 262 2.57 -8.77 9.03
CA HIS A 262 3.46 -9.85 9.47
C HIS A 262 4.57 -9.33 10.39
N ASP A 263 4.98 -10.17 11.34
CA ASP A 263 6.00 -9.83 12.34
C ASP A 263 7.32 -9.43 11.66
N GLU A 264 7.70 -10.16 10.61
CA GLU A 264 8.92 -9.91 9.84
C GLU A 264 8.93 -8.52 9.18
N VAL A 265 7.75 -8.00 8.78
CA VAL A 265 7.65 -6.66 8.17
C VAL A 265 7.86 -5.58 9.22
N LEU A 266 7.24 -5.71 10.41
CA LEU A 266 7.44 -4.79 11.52
C LEU A 266 8.91 -4.77 11.98
N GLU A 267 9.54 -5.94 12.04
CA GLU A 267 10.96 -6.07 12.40
C GLU A 267 11.87 -5.45 11.33
N ASP A 268 11.59 -5.68 10.03
CA ASP A 268 12.39 -5.09 8.94
C ASP A 268 12.30 -3.56 8.93
N PHE A 269 11.09 -3.00 9.07
CA PHE A 269 10.89 -1.55 9.16
C PHE A 269 11.65 -0.95 10.35
N ALA A 270 11.57 -1.56 11.53
CA ALA A 270 12.33 -1.11 12.70
C ALA A 270 13.85 -1.21 12.50
N ASN A 271 14.34 -2.26 11.84
CA ASN A 271 15.78 -2.41 11.53
C ASN A 271 16.28 -1.34 10.55
N ARG A 272 15.41 -0.83 9.68
CA ARG A 272 15.66 0.28 8.76
C ARG A 272 15.50 1.65 9.42
N GLY A 273 14.91 1.71 10.62
CA GLY A 273 14.64 2.95 11.34
C GLY A 273 13.36 3.66 10.89
N ILE A 274 12.47 2.94 10.20
CA ILE A 274 11.20 3.46 9.69
C ILE A 274 10.18 3.51 10.82
N GLU A 275 9.58 4.67 11.05
CA GLU A 275 8.52 4.82 12.02
C GLU A 275 7.21 4.23 11.47
N THR A 276 6.62 3.27 12.21
CA THR A 276 5.50 2.47 11.70
C THR A 276 4.19 2.79 12.40
N TYR A 277 3.18 3.18 11.62
CA TYR A 277 1.81 3.40 12.07
C TYR A 277 0.91 2.28 11.57
N TRP A 278 0.22 1.61 12.48
CA TRP A 278 -0.75 0.55 12.17
C TRP A 278 -2.17 1.00 12.51
N THR A 279 -3.05 1.05 11.51
CA THR A 279 -4.42 1.57 11.67
C THR A 279 -5.22 0.86 12.75
N ALA A 280 -5.00 -0.45 12.97
CA ALA A 280 -5.75 -1.19 13.98
C ALA A 280 -5.54 -0.71 15.43
N VAL A 281 -4.41 -0.08 15.73
CA VAL A 281 -4.08 0.40 17.09
C VAL A 281 -4.03 1.92 17.18
N HIS A 282 -3.79 2.59 16.05
CA HIS A 282 -3.76 4.05 15.96
C HIS A 282 -5.08 4.67 15.47
N GLY A 283 -6.01 3.85 14.97
CA GLY A 283 -7.22 4.29 14.27
C GLY A 283 -6.87 5.00 12.96
N ASP A 284 -7.63 6.04 12.62
CA ASP A 284 -7.31 6.89 11.48
C ASP A 284 -5.94 7.56 11.66
N VAL A 285 -5.14 7.61 10.59
CA VAL A 285 -3.81 8.24 10.58
C VAL A 285 -3.82 9.35 9.53
N ILE A 286 -3.48 10.58 9.94
CA ILE A 286 -3.52 11.77 9.09
C ILE A 286 -2.11 12.34 8.99
N LEU A 287 -1.59 12.46 7.77
CA LEU A 287 -0.38 13.22 7.49
C LEU A 287 -0.77 14.57 6.89
N THR A 288 -0.18 15.64 7.40
CA THR A 288 -0.36 17.00 6.90
C THR A 288 1.00 17.58 6.55
N THR A 289 1.15 18.14 5.36
CA THR A 289 2.42 18.73 4.91
C THR A 289 2.22 20.04 4.16
N ASP A 290 3.10 21.00 4.39
CA ASP A 290 3.20 22.24 3.60
C ASP A 290 4.15 22.12 2.40
N GLY A 291 4.60 20.90 2.12
CA GLY A 291 5.53 20.55 1.05
C GLY A 291 6.99 20.47 1.48
N SER A 292 7.34 20.83 2.72
CA SER A 292 8.69 20.60 3.26
C SER A 292 8.65 19.96 4.65
N ASP A 293 7.76 20.43 5.53
CA ASP A 293 7.57 19.87 6.86
C ASP A 293 6.36 18.92 6.87
N VAL A 294 6.41 17.87 7.69
CA VAL A 294 5.35 16.87 7.84
C VAL A 294 4.92 16.78 9.30
N GLU A 295 3.62 16.88 9.53
CA GLU A 295 2.97 16.60 10.81
C GLU A 295 2.11 15.33 10.68
N LEU A 296 2.05 14.53 11.74
CA LEU A 296 1.29 13.28 11.76
C LEU A 296 0.42 13.20 13.01
N GLU A 297 -0.87 12.93 12.81
CA GLU A 297 -1.86 12.74 13.86
C GLU A 297 -2.51 11.36 13.76
N THR A 298 -2.93 10.82 14.91
CA THR A 298 -3.60 9.51 15.01
C THR A 298 -4.88 9.66 15.82
N GLU A 299 -5.91 8.89 15.48
CA GLU A 299 -7.16 8.84 16.25
C GLU A 299 -6.91 8.36 17.70
N HIS A 300 -5.96 7.44 17.86
CA HIS A 300 -5.58 6.82 19.12
C HIS A 300 -4.06 6.88 19.33
N GLU A 301 -3.65 7.47 20.46
CA GLU A 301 -2.24 7.45 20.86
C GLU A 301 -1.78 6.01 21.19
N PHE A 302 -0.84 5.50 20.41
CA PHE A 302 -0.14 4.24 20.66
C PHE A 302 1.35 4.37 20.29
N SER A 303 2.16 3.39 20.67
CA SER A 303 3.60 3.37 20.38
C SER A 303 3.88 2.93 18.94
N THR A 304 4.80 3.60 18.27
CA THR A 304 5.31 3.21 16.93
C THR A 304 6.51 2.26 17.02
N ASP A 305 6.99 1.94 18.24
CA ASP A 305 8.05 0.94 18.45
C ASP A 305 7.56 -0.46 18.03
N ALA A 306 8.27 -1.11 17.10
CA ALA A 306 7.89 -2.44 16.61
C ALA A 306 7.74 -3.48 17.73
N SER A 307 8.51 -3.39 18.82
CA SER A 307 8.33 -4.31 19.95
C SER A 307 6.98 -4.14 20.65
N ASP A 308 6.44 -2.92 20.70
CA ASP A 308 5.13 -2.68 21.31
C ASP A 308 4.01 -3.11 20.35
N LEU A 309 4.16 -2.84 19.05
CA LEU A 309 3.24 -3.33 18.01
C LEU A 309 3.15 -4.86 18.00
N LEU A 310 4.28 -5.56 18.02
CA LEU A 310 4.34 -7.03 18.07
C LEU A 310 3.70 -7.60 19.34
N GLN A 311 3.81 -6.89 20.47
CA GLN A 311 3.18 -7.31 21.73
C GLN A 311 1.66 -7.09 21.73
N GLU A 312 1.17 -6.12 20.96
CA GLU A 312 -0.25 -5.79 20.85
C GLU A 312 -0.98 -6.73 19.89
N LYS A 313 -0.28 -7.34 18.91
CA LYS A 313 -0.89 -8.30 17.99
C LYS A 313 -1.61 -9.44 18.73
N PRO A 314 -2.82 -9.85 18.27
CA PRO A 314 -3.52 -10.98 18.86
C PRO A 314 -2.70 -12.26 18.70
N ALA A 315 -2.68 -13.09 19.75
CA ALA A 315 -1.97 -14.36 19.71
C ALA A 315 -2.62 -15.32 18.68
N ASP A 316 -1.78 -16.00 17.88
CA ASP A 316 -2.19 -16.99 16.85
C ASP A 316 -3.06 -18.16 17.37
N ASP A 317 -3.21 -18.29 18.69
CA ASP A 317 -3.77 -19.46 19.36
C ASP A 317 -5.23 -19.31 19.84
N ASP A 318 -5.95 -18.20 19.58
CA ASP A 318 -7.28 -18.01 20.15
C ASP A 318 -8.45 -17.95 19.14
N ASP A 319 -9.15 -19.08 19.11
CA ASP A 319 -10.54 -19.29 18.66
C ASP A 319 -11.55 -18.49 19.53
N THR A 320 -11.16 -17.35 20.11
CA THR A 320 -12.05 -16.49 20.91
C THR A 320 -12.21 -15.10 20.31
N GLN A 321 -13.43 -14.91 19.80
CA GLN A 321 -14.11 -13.63 19.67
C GLN A 321 -14.09 -12.88 21.01
N ALA A 322 -13.05 -12.09 21.26
CA ALA A 322 -13.00 -11.11 22.32
C ALA A 322 -12.89 -9.73 21.69
N SER A 323 -14.05 -9.19 21.30
CA SER A 323 -14.25 -7.76 21.07
C SER A 323 -13.60 -6.96 22.20
N LEU A 324 -12.57 -6.18 21.86
CA LEU A 324 -12.02 -5.18 22.76
C LEU A 324 -13.08 -4.09 22.94
N THR A 325 -13.92 -4.22 23.96
CA THR A 325 -14.60 -3.09 24.57
C THR A 325 -13.63 -2.41 25.52
N HIS A 326 -12.66 -1.67 25.01
CA HIS A 326 -11.96 -0.66 25.80
C HIS A 326 -12.43 0.71 25.32
N SER A 327 -13.48 1.21 25.95
CA SER A 327 -13.77 2.65 25.93
C SER A 327 -12.63 3.35 26.67
N VAL A 328 -11.72 3.96 25.93
CA VAL A 328 -10.73 4.88 26.46
C VAL A 328 -11.43 6.22 26.70
N ASP A 329 -11.38 6.71 27.95
CA ASP A 329 -11.84 8.05 28.32
C ASP A 329 -10.90 9.08 27.67
N VAL A 330 -11.29 9.62 26.51
CA VAL A 330 -10.62 10.78 25.91
C VAL A 330 -11.03 12.04 26.70
N PRO A 331 -10.10 12.76 27.35
CA PRO A 331 -10.41 14.08 27.89
C PRO A 331 -10.65 15.03 26.72
N ALA A 332 -11.86 15.59 26.63
CA ALA A 332 -12.21 16.58 25.63
C ALA A 332 -11.17 17.72 25.59
N ALA A 333 -10.38 17.77 24.51
CA ALA A 333 -9.60 18.95 24.17
C ALA A 333 -10.58 20.11 23.86
N PRO A 334 -10.28 21.33 24.30
CA PRO A 334 -11.16 22.47 24.05
C PRO A 334 -11.08 22.85 22.58
N LEU A 335 -12.22 22.73 21.88
CA LEU A 335 -12.42 23.33 20.57
C LEU A 335 -12.05 24.82 20.65
N VAL A 336 -11.02 25.21 19.90
CA VAL A 336 -10.71 26.61 19.68
C VAL A 336 -11.74 27.14 18.67
N GLY A 337 -12.69 27.91 19.18
CA GLY A 337 -13.72 28.63 18.43
C GLY A 337 -14.56 29.53 19.34
#